data_AF-A0A3B9HNZ9-F1
#
_entry.id   AF-A0A3B9HNZ9-F1
#
_cell.length_a   1.000
_cell.length_b   1.000
_cell.length_c   1.000
_cell.angle_alpha   90.00
_cell.angle_beta   90.00
_cell.angle_gamma   90.00
#
_symmetry.space_group_name_H-M   'P 1'
#
loop_
_entity.id
_entity.type
_entity.pdbx_description
1 polymer ?
#
loop_
_entity_poly.entity_id
_entity_poly.type
_entity_poly.pdbx_seq_one_letter_code
_entity_poly.pdbx_strand_id
1 'polypeptide(L)'
;MNLTTSGSTGLEKLKSVFYLGLTCNLTTFAGCAVTWIILAKNGWVSGLWQTLITVLSFIPIFMADAINNYTIGRIKLEHDKGWDDVQISAQGRQKVASHYQFFRLLSIIPAYLLAAAIIAGFYGDEGITQALKLAFLLAFAVQFYRCYWLLRRYISTRLPSFGGRRLIGRSMIIASVFTLWFLYFWKLPAQPLSLSQIFASGLLYFFISAALHPLPTRYSLIRPGRPIAKGNFFKVEIIDDELLSSLPGAEEINQNLRQPFNDAGFSFIANIRLPLIALPLFQAWGQLFIAGDKKTLLLLLACEPQKGTHRSLVSLHGDKYTLTTDFGTPQAKFPGNIDCIIHERKIASAELLMLHRKHSGDKADEFSAEPWHHLETMIKSVIAFLESENARARSSGTANGVISNEGAAR
;
A
#
# COMPACT_ATOMS: atom_id res chain seq x y z
N MET A 1 -32.01 -0.67 -17.08
CA MET A 1 -31.18 -1.80 -16.64
C MET A 1 -30.43 -1.33 -15.40
N ASN A 2 -30.65 -2.00 -14.25
CA ASN A 2 -30.37 -1.48 -12.92
C ASN A 2 -28.88 -1.17 -12.67
N LEU A 3 -28.63 0.07 -12.23
CA LEU A 3 -27.35 0.58 -11.72
C LEU A 3 -27.08 0.00 -10.32
N THR A 4 -26.15 -0.94 -10.24
CA THR A 4 -25.57 -1.43 -8.97
C THR A 4 -24.05 -1.50 -9.07
N THR A 5 -23.37 -0.37 -9.28
CA THR A 5 -21.90 -0.33 -9.15
C THR A 5 -21.41 1.05 -8.69
N SER A 6 -21.38 1.29 -7.38
CA SER A 6 -20.42 2.26 -6.80
C SER A 6 -20.02 1.97 -5.34
N GLY A 7 -20.73 1.08 -4.64
CA GLY A 7 -20.26 0.49 -3.37
C GLY A 7 -19.30 -0.71 -3.52
N SER A 8 -19.12 -1.25 -4.73
CA SER A 8 -18.45 -2.54 -4.95
C SER A 8 -16.92 -2.45 -5.03
N THR A 9 -16.32 -1.36 -5.51
CA THR A 9 -14.86 -1.32 -5.78
C THR A 9 -14.01 -1.32 -4.50
N GLY A 10 -14.43 -0.59 -3.46
CA GLY A 10 -13.76 -0.57 -2.16
C GLY A 10 -13.90 -1.90 -1.40
N LEU A 11 -15.12 -2.47 -1.38
CA LEU A 11 -15.38 -3.76 -0.75
C LEU A 11 -14.69 -4.92 -1.49
N GLU A 12 -14.69 -4.91 -2.83
CA GLU A 12 -13.98 -5.90 -3.65
C GLU A 12 -12.47 -5.83 -3.44
N LYS A 13 -11.93 -4.63 -3.31
CA LYS A 13 -10.50 -4.41 -3.01
C LYS A 13 -10.13 -4.94 -1.64
N LEU A 14 -10.91 -4.58 -0.61
CA LEU A 14 -10.73 -5.10 0.76
C LEU A 14 -10.84 -6.62 0.79
N LYS A 15 -11.86 -7.18 0.14
CA LYS A 15 -12.08 -8.62 -0.01
C LYS A 15 -10.88 -9.31 -0.66
N SER A 16 -10.40 -8.78 -1.79
CA SER A 16 -9.28 -9.37 -2.54
C SER A 16 -7.98 -9.34 -1.73
N VAL A 17 -7.72 -8.24 -1.00
CA VAL A 17 -6.56 -8.13 -0.09
C VAL A 17 -6.68 -9.12 1.07
N PHE A 18 -7.87 -9.26 1.65
CA PHE A 18 -8.12 -10.18 2.75
C PHE A 18 -7.95 -11.65 2.32
N TYR A 19 -8.51 -12.05 1.17
CA TYR A 19 -8.30 -13.39 0.61
C TYR A 19 -6.84 -13.65 0.27
N LEU A 20 -6.11 -12.64 -0.22
CA LEU A 20 -4.68 -12.76 -0.43
C LEU A 20 -3.94 -13.01 0.90
N GLY A 21 -4.28 -12.29 1.96
CA GLY A 21 -3.72 -12.52 3.30
C GLY A 21 -4.00 -13.94 3.82
N LEU A 22 -5.25 -14.41 3.70
CA LEU A 22 -5.63 -15.78 4.10
C LEU A 22 -4.86 -16.84 3.32
N THR A 23 -4.78 -16.71 1.99
CA THR A 23 -4.07 -17.67 1.13
C THR A 23 -2.57 -17.66 1.36
N CYS A 24 -1.98 -16.52 1.72
CA CYS A 24 -0.57 -16.44 2.07
C CYS A 24 -0.26 -17.18 3.38
N ASN A 25 -1.18 -17.17 4.35
CA ASN A 25 -1.00 -17.92 5.60
C ASN A 25 -1.14 -19.45 5.44
N LEU A 26 -1.73 -19.94 4.34
CA LEU A 26 -1.77 -21.38 4.05
C LEU A 26 -0.38 -21.98 3.93
N THR A 27 0.64 -21.21 3.51
CA THR A 27 2.03 -21.72 3.46
C THR A 27 2.61 -21.92 4.87
N THR A 28 2.20 -21.11 5.84
CA THR A 28 2.51 -21.30 7.27
C THR A 28 1.89 -22.59 7.79
N PHE A 29 0.60 -22.82 7.52
CA PHE A 29 -0.08 -24.04 7.93
C PHE A 29 0.53 -25.29 7.28
N ALA A 30 0.81 -25.24 5.98
CA ALA A 30 1.43 -26.34 5.26
C ALA A 30 2.82 -26.68 5.81
N GLY A 31 3.66 -25.66 6.06
CA GLY A 31 4.98 -25.85 6.68
C GLY A 31 4.90 -26.50 8.07
N CYS A 32 3.96 -26.04 8.90
CA CYS A 32 3.70 -26.63 10.22
C CYS A 32 3.22 -28.09 10.10
N ALA A 33 2.31 -28.39 9.18
CA ALA A 33 1.80 -29.74 8.95
C ALA A 33 2.91 -30.69 8.47
N VAL A 34 3.76 -30.26 7.54
CA VAL A 34 4.92 -31.05 7.09
C VAL A 34 5.89 -31.30 8.24
N THR A 35 6.18 -30.27 9.05
CA THR A 35 7.04 -30.41 10.24
C THR A 35 6.44 -31.41 11.23
N TRP A 36 5.14 -31.32 11.51
CA TRP A 36 4.43 -32.26 12.36
C TRP A 36 4.56 -33.69 11.83
N ILE A 37 4.26 -33.91 10.55
CA ILE A 37 4.31 -35.23 9.92
C ILE A 37 5.72 -35.83 10.04
N ILE A 38 6.77 -35.03 9.78
CA ILE A 38 8.15 -35.50 9.88
C ILE A 38 8.52 -35.85 11.32
N LEU A 39 8.23 -34.97 12.29
CA LEU A 39 8.56 -35.21 13.70
C LEU A 39 7.80 -36.41 14.27
N ALA A 40 6.51 -36.53 13.95
CA ALA A 40 5.66 -37.62 14.42
C ALA A 40 6.02 -38.96 13.76
N LYS A 41 6.22 -39.00 12.44
CA LYS A 41 6.54 -40.23 11.70
C LYS A 41 7.86 -40.87 12.17
N ASN A 42 8.84 -40.05 12.51
CA ASN A 42 10.14 -40.53 12.97
C ASN A 42 10.22 -40.72 14.49
N GLY A 43 9.16 -40.40 15.24
CA GLY A 43 9.15 -40.53 16.70
C GLY A 43 10.20 -39.66 17.41
N TRP A 44 10.71 -38.61 16.77
CA TRP A 44 11.78 -37.75 17.29
C TRP A 44 11.33 -36.87 18.45
N VAL A 45 10.02 -36.66 18.60
CA VAL A 45 9.41 -35.96 19.73
C VAL A 45 8.31 -36.83 20.31
N SER A 46 8.39 -37.10 21.60
CA SER A 46 7.43 -37.95 22.32
C SER A 46 6.26 -37.13 22.86
N GLY A 47 5.04 -37.55 22.53
CA GLY A 47 3.80 -37.00 23.09
C GLY A 47 3.17 -35.88 22.26
N LEU A 48 1.85 -35.92 22.16
CA LEU A 48 1.08 -35.01 21.30
C LEU A 48 1.29 -33.53 21.64
N TRP A 49 1.32 -33.18 22.92
CA TRP A 49 1.53 -31.81 23.39
C TRP A 49 2.95 -31.30 23.09
N GLN A 50 3.96 -32.14 23.27
CA GLN A 50 5.34 -31.76 23.01
C GLN A 50 5.59 -31.58 21.51
N THR A 51 5.04 -32.47 20.67
CA THR A 51 5.09 -32.33 19.22
C THR A 51 4.38 -31.06 18.76
N LEU A 52 3.20 -30.76 19.33
CA LEU A 52 2.48 -29.52 19.05
C LEU A 52 3.31 -28.29 19.40
N ILE A 53 3.83 -28.19 20.62
CA ILE A 53 4.64 -27.03 21.06
C ILE A 53 5.90 -26.91 20.19
N THR A 54 6.52 -28.04 19.83
CA THR A 54 7.68 -28.05 18.93
C THR A 54 7.31 -27.49 17.57
N VAL A 55 6.22 -27.95 16.95
CA VAL A 55 5.74 -27.42 15.67
C VAL A 55 5.39 -25.93 15.75
N LEU A 56 4.75 -25.49 16.84
CA LEU A 56 4.42 -24.07 17.05
C LEU A 56 5.68 -23.18 17.10
N SER A 57 6.81 -23.70 17.57
CA SER A 57 8.09 -22.96 17.56
C SER A 57 8.61 -22.65 16.16
N PHE A 58 8.19 -23.40 15.12
CA PHE A 58 8.55 -23.16 13.72
C PHE A 58 7.66 -22.12 13.04
N ILE A 59 6.52 -21.72 13.63
CA ILE A 59 5.58 -20.75 13.02
C ILE A 59 6.30 -19.51 12.46
N PRO A 60 7.20 -18.83 13.21
CA PRO A 60 7.86 -17.64 12.70
C PRO A 60 8.69 -17.88 11.42
N ILE A 61 9.28 -19.07 11.26
CA ILE A 61 10.04 -19.44 10.04
C ILE A 61 9.12 -19.43 8.82
N PHE A 62 7.95 -20.05 8.92
CA PHE A 62 7.02 -20.11 7.80
C PHE A 62 6.23 -18.81 7.61
N MET A 63 5.99 -18.03 8.68
CA MET A 63 5.45 -16.67 8.57
C MET A 63 6.36 -15.74 7.76
N ALA A 64 7.67 -15.99 7.76
CA ALA A 64 8.60 -15.25 6.92
C ALA A 64 8.30 -15.46 5.41
N ASP A 65 7.98 -16.70 5.00
CA ASP A 65 7.47 -16.96 3.64
C ASP A 65 6.10 -16.30 3.42
N ALA A 66 5.19 -16.36 4.40
CA ALA A 66 3.87 -15.74 4.26
C ALA A 66 3.95 -14.23 3.96
N ILE A 67 4.89 -13.50 4.60
CA ILE A 67 5.15 -12.09 4.28
C ILE A 67 5.68 -11.92 2.85
N ASN A 68 6.62 -12.77 2.43
CA ASN A 68 7.18 -12.71 1.09
C ASN A 68 6.10 -12.99 0.03
N ASN A 69 5.27 -14.01 0.28
CA ASN A 69 4.13 -14.40 -0.54
C ASN A 69 3.13 -13.25 -0.65
N TYR A 70 2.76 -12.67 0.50
CA TYR A 70 1.83 -11.56 0.55
C TYR A 70 2.36 -10.36 -0.23
N THR A 71 3.64 -10.02 -0.10
CA THR A 71 4.22 -8.88 -0.81
C THR A 71 4.22 -9.10 -2.33
N ILE A 72 4.71 -10.25 -2.80
CA ILE A 72 4.78 -10.57 -4.24
C ILE A 72 3.36 -10.72 -4.82
N GLY A 73 2.47 -11.41 -4.09
CA GLY A 73 1.07 -11.57 -4.44
C GLY A 73 0.32 -10.25 -4.48
N ARG A 74 0.66 -9.31 -3.59
CA ARG A 74 0.05 -7.98 -3.57
C ARG A 74 0.47 -7.17 -4.79
N ILE A 75 1.76 -7.18 -5.13
CA ILE A 75 2.27 -6.51 -6.34
C ILE A 75 1.61 -7.09 -7.60
N LYS A 76 1.47 -8.42 -7.69
CA LYS A 76 0.77 -9.06 -8.81
C LYS A 76 -0.70 -8.69 -8.85
N LEU A 77 -1.41 -8.78 -7.72
CA LEU A 77 -2.83 -8.44 -7.64
C LEU A 77 -3.09 -6.99 -8.06
N GLU A 78 -2.19 -6.08 -7.69
CA GLU A 78 -2.26 -4.69 -8.14
C GLU A 78 -2.01 -4.52 -9.64
N HIS A 79 -1.08 -5.28 -10.22
CA HIS A 79 -0.92 -5.31 -11.67
C HIS A 79 -2.19 -5.80 -12.36
N ASP A 80 -2.71 -6.95 -11.94
CA ASP A 80 -3.87 -7.62 -12.54
C ASP A 80 -5.16 -6.77 -12.42
N LYS A 81 -5.27 -5.97 -11.35
CA LYS A 81 -6.42 -5.11 -11.08
C LYS A 81 -6.21 -3.64 -11.47
N GLY A 82 -5.02 -3.25 -11.91
CA GLY A 82 -4.67 -1.86 -12.22
C GLY A 82 -4.69 -0.93 -11.01
N TRP A 83 -4.47 -1.44 -9.80
CA TRP A 83 -4.41 -0.64 -8.57
C TRP A 83 -3.01 -0.08 -8.34
N ASP A 84 -2.89 1.12 -7.75
CA ASP A 84 -1.62 1.81 -7.44
C ASP A 84 -1.40 1.99 -5.92
N ASP A 85 -1.55 0.93 -5.12
CA ASP A 85 -1.37 1.03 -3.65
C ASP A 85 0.00 0.59 -3.14
N VAL A 86 0.74 -0.21 -3.91
CA VAL A 86 2.11 -0.60 -3.62
C VAL A 86 3.01 0.43 -4.26
N GLN A 87 3.94 0.91 -3.46
CA GLN A 87 4.92 1.91 -3.86
C GLN A 87 6.02 1.29 -4.73
N ILE A 88 5.65 0.83 -5.93
CA ILE A 88 6.50 0.22 -6.94
C ILE A 88 6.12 0.81 -8.31
N SER A 89 7.10 0.99 -9.20
CA SER A 89 6.87 1.46 -10.56
C SER A 89 6.03 0.48 -11.38
N ALA A 90 5.36 0.99 -12.43
CA ALA A 90 4.56 0.18 -13.35
C ALA A 90 5.38 -0.97 -13.98
N GLN A 91 6.61 -0.66 -14.44
CA GLN A 91 7.55 -1.66 -14.95
C GLN A 91 7.89 -2.74 -13.89
N GLY A 92 8.05 -2.33 -12.63
CA GLY A 92 8.26 -3.26 -11.52
C GLY A 92 7.09 -4.19 -11.28
N ARG A 93 5.85 -3.66 -11.31
CA ARG A 93 4.62 -4.47 -11.22
C ARG A 93 4.55 -5.51 -12.32
N GLN A 94 4.75 -5.08 -13.57
CA GLN A 94 4.75 -5.97 -14.73
C GLN A 94 5.83 -7.05 -14.63
N LYS A 95 7.04 -6.69 -14.17
CA LYS A 95 8.14 -7.65 -14.02
C LYS A 95 7.83 -8.73 -12.97
N VAL A 96 7.27 -8.33 -11.82
CA VAL A 96 6.85 -9.27 -10.78
C VAL A 96 5.68 -10.13 -11.24
N ALA A 97 4.69 -9.55 -11.92
CA ALA A 97 3.53 -10.30 -12.41
C ALA A 97 3.93 -11.34 -13.47
N SER A 98 4.73 -10.94 -14.46
CA SER A 98 5.21 -11.83 -15.54
C SER A 98 6.10 -12.98 -15.03
N HIS A 99 6.83 -12.78 -13.93
CA HIS A 99 7.73 -13.79 -13.35
C HIS A 99 7.25 -14.28 -11.98
N TYR A 100 5.94 -14.17 -11.68
CA TYR A 100 5.41 -14.39 -10.33
C TYR A 100 5.83 -15.73 -9.72
N GLN A 101 5.72 -16.82 -10.49
CA GLN A 101 6.07 -18.16 -10.03
C GLN A 101 7.56 -18.29 -9.68
N PHE A 102 8.44 -17.69 -10.49
CA PHE A 102 9.87 -17.67 -10.22
C PHE A 102 10.19 -16.89 -8.94
N PHE A 103 9.56 -15.72 -8.77
CA PHE A 103 9.71 -14.91 -7.56
C PHE A 103 9.18 -15.64 -6.31
N ARG A 104 8.07 -16.39 -6.44
CA ARG A 104 7.54 -17.22 -5.36
C ARG A 104 8.48 -18.37 -5.00
N LEU A 105 9.01 -19.08 -5.98
CA LEU A 105 9.97 -20.15 -5.75
C LEU A 105 11.17 -19.66 -4.92
N LEU A 106 11.78 -18.54 -5.33
CA LEU A 106 12.91 -17.94 -4.60
C LEU A 106 12.58 -17.50 -3.17
N SER A 107 11.32 -17.15 -2.90
CA SER A 107 10.89 -16.76 -1.55
C SER A 107 10.55 -17.92 -0.61
N ILE A 108 10.13 -19.08 -1.15
CA ILE A 108 9.77 -20.26 -0.35
C ILE A 108 11.01 -21.00 0.10
N ILE A 109 11.98 -21.20 -0.81
CA ILE A 109 13.15 -22.06 -0.59
C ILE A 109 13.91 -21.75 0.71
N PRO A 110 14.25 -20.49 1.05
CA PRO A 110 15.06 -20.24 2.24
C PRO A 110 14.33 -20.58 3.54
N ALA A 111 13.01 -20.36 3.63
CA ALA A 111 12.24 -20.71 4.82
C ALA A 111 12.22 -22.22 5.06
N TYR A 112 12.01 -23.00 3.99
CA TYR A 112 11.96 -24.45 4.06
C TYR A 112 13.34 -25.07 4.30
N LEU A 113 14.41 -24.49 3.74
CA LEU A 113 15.78 -24.92 4.03
C LEU A 113 16.19 -24.62 5.47
N LEU A 114 15.78 -23.48 6.04
CA LEU A 114 15.99 -23.19 7.46
C LEU A 114 15.25 -24.19 8.35
N ALA A 115 13.98 -24.45 8.07
CA ALA A 115 13.21 -25.45 8.80
C ALA A 115 13.84 -26.86 8.67
N ALA A 116 14.23 -27.26 7.46
CA ALA A 116 14.88 -28.54 7.20
C ALA A 116 16.23 -28.67 7.95
N ALA A 117 17.05 -27.62 7.97
CA ALA A 117 18.32 -27.63 8.70
C ALA A 117 18.12 -27.83 10.22
N ILE A 118 17.07 -27.23 10.78
CA ILE A 118 16.71 -27.41 12.19
C ILE A 118 16.16 -28.82 12.45
N ILE A 119 15.28 -29.31 11.56
CA ILE A 119 14.70 -30.67 11.66
C ILE A 119 15.78 -31.74 11.51
N ALA A 120 16.77 -31.55 10.63
CA ALA A 120 17.89 -32.47 10.46
C ALA A 120 18.72 -32.65 11.74
N GLY A 121 18.73 -31.65 12.64
CA GLY A 121 19.31 -31.78 13.97
C GLY A 121 18.69 -32.90 14.82
N PHE A 122 17.43 -33.28 14.58
CA PHE A 122 16.80 -34.44 15.23
C PHE A 122 17.25 -35.78 14.67
N TYR A 123 17.71 -35.81 13.42
CA TYR A 123 18.30 -37.00 12.81
C TYR A 123 19.74 -37.24 13.30
N GLY A 124 20.47 -36.17 13.61
CA GLY A 124 21.81 -36.24 14.20
C GLY A 124 22.97 -36.35 13.21
N ASP A 125 22.70 -36.33 11.90
CA ASP A 125 23.73 -36.35 10.87
C ASP A 125 24.33 -34.95 10.66
N GLU A 126 25.60 -34.79 11.02
CA GLU A 126 26.34 -33.54 10.85
C GLU A 126 26.53 -33.13 9.40
N GLY A 127 26.77 -34.09 8.49
CA GLY A 127 26.97 -33.82 7.07
C GLY A 127 25.71 -33.25 6.43
N ILE A 128 24.56 -33.89 6.66
CA ILE A 128 23.26 -33.43 6.14
C ILE A 128 22.90 -32.08 6.75
N THR A 129 23.07 -31.92 8.07
CA THR A 129 22.76 -30.67 8.76
C THR A 129 23.59 -29.51 8.22
N GLN A 130 24.90 -29.67 8.06
CA GLN A 130 25.78 -28.61 7.53
C GLN A 130 25.50 -28.31 6.06
N ALA A 131 25.19 -29.32 5.24
CA ALA A 131 24.79 -29.13 3.86
C ALA A 131 23.49 -28.29 3.75
N LEU A 132 22.50 -28.56 4.60
CA LEU A 132 21.25 -27.79 4.64
C LEU A 132 21.47 -26.35 5.13
N LYS A 133 22.34 -26.13 6.13
CA LYS A 133 22.74 -24.78 6.58
C LYS A 133 23.39 -23.98 5.46
N LEU A 134 24.28 -24.61 4.68
CA LEU A 134 24.94 -23.97 3.53
C LEU A 134 23.94 -23.67 2.41
N ALA A 135 23.05 -24.63 2.09
CA ALA A 135 22.00 -24.42 1.11
C ALA A 135 21.08 -23.26 1.52
N PHE A 136 20.72 -23.17 2.80
CA PHE A 136 19.95 -22.05 3.34
C PHE A 136 20.69 -20.71 3.17
N LEU A 137 21.99 -20.63 3.47
CA LEU A 137 22.79 -19.42 3.26
C LEU A 137 22.75 -18.95 1.81
N LEU A 138 22.97 -19.88 0.87
CA LEU A 138 22.96 -19.57 -0.56
C LEU A 138 21.58 -19.10 -1.04
N ALA A 139 20.52 -19.81 -0.64
CA ALA A 139 19.16 -19.43 -0.98
C ALA A 139 18.78 -18.07 -0.38
N PHE A 140 19.19 -17.80 0.87
CA PHE A 140 18.98 -16.52 1.52
C PHE A 140 19.70 -15.40 0.77
N ALA A 141 20.96 -15.59 0.36
CA ALA A 141 21.73 -14.59 -0.38
C ALA A 141 21.07 -14.24 -1.73
N VAL A 142 20.58 -15.25 -2.46
CA VAL A 142 19.83 -15.05 -3.71
C VAL A 142 18.54 -14.26 -3.45
N GLN A 143 17.78 -14.64 -2.43
CA GLN A 143 16.54 -13.94 -2.06
C GLN A 143 16.80 -12.50 -1.60
N PHE A 144 17.84 -12.27 -0.81
CA PHE A 144 18.29 -10.96 -0.35
C PHE A 144 18.65 -10.07 -1.54
N TYR A 145 19.45 -10.58 -2.47
CA TYR A 145 19.82 -9.85 -3.68
C TYR A 145 18.60 -9.51 -4.53
N ARG A 146 17.67 -10.46 -4.72
CA ARG A 146 16.41 -10.23 -5.44
C ARG A 146 15.60 -9.10 -4.80
N CYS A 147 15.44 -9.12 -3.47
CA CYS A 147 14.75 -8.06 -2.74
C CYS A 147 15.46 -6.71 -2.90
N TYR A 148 16.78 -6.67 -2.73
CA TYR A 148 17.59 -5.47 -2.90
C TYR A 148 17.47 -4.89 -4.31
N TRP A 149 17.57 -5.74 -5.33
CA TRP A 149 17.45 -5.36 -6.73
C TRP A 149 16.08 -4.73 -7.02
N LEU A 150 15.00 -5.36 -6.54
CA LEU A 150 13.64 -4.86 -6.73
C LEU A 150 13.42 -3.53 -6.00
N LEU A 151 13.92 -3.40 -4.77
CA LEU A 151 13.93 -2.15 -4.00
C LEU A 151 14.67 -1.03 -4.74
N ARG A 152 15.89 -1.32 -5.20
CA ARG A 152 16.74 -0.36 -5.88
C ARG A 152 16.15 0.07 -7.22
N ARG A 153 15.70 -0.87 -8.05
CA ARG A 153 15.34 -0.57 -9.44
C ARG A 153 13.91 -0.04 -9.60
N TYR A 154 12.97 -0.53 -8.82
CA TYR A 154 11.54 -0.29 -9.07
C TYR A 154 10.79 0.41 -7.95
N ILE A 155 11.33 0.43 -6.73
CA ILE A 155 10.68 1.08 -5.58
C ILE A 155 11.34 2.42 -5.29
N SER A 156 12.67 2.50 -5.35
CA SER A 156 13.39 3.75 -5.08
C SER A 156 13.04 4.89 -6.03
N THR A 157 12.61 4.55 -7.26
CA THR A 157 12.12 5.50 -8.26
C THR A 157 10.79 6.15 -7.85
N ARG A 158 9.93 5.42 -7.13
CA ARG A 158 8.67 5.94 -6.56
C ARG A 158 8.85 6.50 -5.14
N LEU A 159 9.86 6.00 -4.40
CA LEU A 159 10.18 6.37 -3.03
C LEU A 159 11.68 6.57 -2.85
N PRO A 160 12.17 7.81 -3.03
CA PRO A 160 13.59 8.12 -2.82
C PRO A 160 14.10 7.75 -1.42
N SER A 161 13.21 7.73 -0.41
CA SER A 161 13.51 7.32 0.97
C SER A 161 13.91 5.85 1.12
N PHE A 162 13.50 4.99 0.18
CA PHE A 162 13.86 3.57 0.09
C PHE A 162 15.06 3.33 -0.85
N GLY A 163 15.69 4.38 -1.36
CA GLY A 163 16.86 4.35 -2.26
C GLY A 163 18.15 4.88 -1.66
N GLY A 164 19.16 5.03 -2.53
CA GLY A 164 20.42 5.71 -2.23
C GLY A 164 21.16 5.19 -0.98
N ARG A 165 21.73 6.11 -0.20
CA ARG A 165 22.51 5.80 1.02
C ARG A 165 21.67 5.08 2.09
N ARG A 166 20.36 5.36 2.19
CA ARG A 166 19.47 4.71 3.17
C ARG A 166 19.23 3.23 2.84
N LEU A 167 19.05 2.90 1.57
CA LEU A 167 18.94 1.51 1.13
C LEU A 167 20.21 0.73 1.45
N ILE A 168 21.36 1.31 1.10
CA ILE A 168 22.68 0.72 1.36
C ILE A 168 22.89 0.48 2.87
N GLY A 169 22.62 1.51 3.70
CA GLY A 169 22.73 1.38 5.15
C GLY A 169 21.83 0.31 5.75
N ARG A 170 20.55 0.24 5.33
CA ARG A 170 19.63 -0.81 5.77
C ARG A 170 20.11 -2.19 5.34
N SER A 171 20.56 -2.35 4.10
CA SER A 171 21.08 -3.62 3.59
C SER A 171 22.32 -4.07 4.36
N MET A 172 23.23 -3.16 4.70
CA MET A 172 24.39 -3.47 5.54
C MET A 172 23.97 -3.92 6.94
N ILE A 173 23.04 -3.21 7.59
CA ILE A 173 22.54 -3.60 8.92
C ILE A 173 21.94 -5.02 8.88
N ILE A 174 21.06 -5.29 7.90
CA ILE A 174 20.44 -6.61 7.76
C ILE A 174 21.50 -7.69 7.50
N ALA A 175 22.45 -7.42 6.60
CA ALA A 175 23.53 -8.36 6.30
C ALA A 175 24.41 -8.64 7.52
N SER A 176 24.76 -7.62 8.32
CA SER A 176 25.54 -7.80 9.55
C SER A 176 24.79 -8.61 10.60
N VAL A 177 23.52 -8.29 10.85
CA VAL A 177 22.69 -9.02 11.81
C VAL A 177 22.51 -10.48 11.37
N PHE A 178 22.21 -10.71 10.10
CA PHE A 178 22.11 -12.06 9.53
C PHE A 178 23.43 -12.82 9.65
N THR A 179 24.55 -12.20 9.32
CA THR A 179 25.88 -12.84 9.36
C THR A 179 26.25 -13.27 10.77
N LEU A 180 26.07 -12.39 11.76
CA LEU A 180 26.35 -12.71 13.16
C LEU A 180 25.51 -13.89 13.66
N TRP A 181 24.21 -13.87 13.36
CA TRP A 181 23.33 -14.99 13.72
C TRP A 181 23.66 -16.27 12.95
N PHE A 182 23.97 -16.19 11.65
CA PHE A 182 24.30 -17.36 10.85
C PHE A 182 25.60 -18.01 11.32
N LEU A 183 26.60 -17.22 11.71
CA LEU A 183 27.84 -17.75 12.32
C LEU A 183 27.57 -18.48 13.64
N TYR A 184 26.64 -17.98 14.46
CA TYR A 184 26.16 -18.70 15.64
C TYR A 184 25.46 -20.01 15.25
N PHE A 185 24.50 -19.95 14.33
CA PHE A 185 23.73 -21.11 13.85
C PHE A 185 24.63 -22.18 13.19
N TRP A 186 25.66 -21.78 12.46
CA TRP A 186 26.64 -22.65 11.83
C TRP A 186 27.40 -23.50 12.85
N LYS A 187 27.81 -22.88 13.96
CA LYS A 187 28.55 -23.54 15.05
C LYS A 187 27.72 -24.47 15.92
N LEU A 188 26.38 -24.42 15.83
CA LEU A 188 25.54 -25.35 16.58
C LEU A 188 25.75 -26.79 16.08
N PRO A 189 25.91 -27.77 16.98
CA PRO A 189 26.06 -29.18 16.60
C PRO A 189 24.78 -29.71 15.94
N ALA A 190 24.87 -30.86 15.25
CA ALA A 190 23.70 -31.54 14.70
C ALA A 190 22.92 -32.26 15.81
N GLN A 191 22.25 -31.47 16.64
CA GLN A 191 21.42 -31.92 17.74
C GLN A 191 20.10 -31.15 17.73
N PRO A 192 19.04 -31.69 18.35
CA PRO A 192 17.78 -30.98 18.52
C PRO A 192 18.00 -29.63 19.20
N LEU A 193 17.61 -28.55 18.53
CA LEU A 193 17.64 -27.22 19.12
C LEU A 193 16.54 -27.08 20.18
N SER A 194 16.78 -26.22 21.18
CA SER A 194 15.74 -25.88 22.14
C SER A 194 14.59 -25.13 21.44
N LEU A 195 13.39 -25.24 22.01
CA LEU A 195 12.21 -24.53 21.50
C LEU A 195 12.43 -23.02 21.37
N SER A 196 13.16 -22.43 22.33
CA SER A 196 13.50 -21.00 22.31
C SER A 196 14.49 -20.66 21.19
N GLN A 197 15.45 -21.53 20.89
CA GLN A 197 16.38 -21.33 19.77
C GLN A 197 15.68 -21.41 18.41
N ILE A 198 14.75 -22.36 18.24
CA ILE A 198 13.95 -22.49 17.02
C ILE A 198 13.09 -21.23 16.84
N PHE A 199 12.34 -20.85 17.87
CA PHE A 199 11.45 -19.70 17.84
C PHE A 199 12.20 -18.39 17.62
N ALA A 200 13.31 -18.16 18.33
CA ALA A 200 14.12 -16.94 18.19
C ALA A 200 14.78 -16.84 16.81
N SER A 201 15.31 -17.95 16.29
CA SER A 201 15.87 -18.00 14.93
C SER A 201 14.79 -17.73 13.88
N GLY A 202 13.60 -18.29 14.06
CA GLY A 202 12.44 -18.01 13.23
C GLY A 202 12.01 -16.55 13.29
N LEU A 203 11.93 -15.95 14.48
CA LEU A 203 11.59 -14.54 14.65
C LEU A 203 12.61 -13.63 13.97
N LEU A 204 13.90 -13.92 14.13
CA LEU A 204 14.94 -13.15 13.47
C LEU A 204 14.79 -13.23 11.94
N TYR A 205 14.61 -14.43 11.39
CA TYR A 205 14.40 -14.61 9.96
C TYR A 205 13.12 -13.93 9.46
N PHE A 206 12.04 -13.97 10.23
CA PHE A 206 10.80 -13.24 9.98
C PHE A 206 11.02 -11.73 9.91
N PHE A 207 11.69 -11.14 10.90
CA PHE A 207 11.96 -9.69 10.93
C PHE A 207 12.90 -9.26 9.81
N ILE A 208 13.91 -10.06 9.48
CA ILE A 208 14.80 -9.83 8.34
C ILE A 208 14.00 -9.85 7.03
N SER A 209 13.16 -10.87 6.83
CA SER A 209 12.32 -10.98 5.64
C SER A 209 11.36 -9.79 5.52
N ALA A 210 10.71 -9.41 6.61
CA ALA A 210 9.85 -8.22 6.67
C ALA A 210 10.61 -6.92 6.33
N ALA A 211 11.85 -6.78 6.78
CA ALA A 211 12.68 -5.60 6.52
C ALA A 211 13.19 -5.50 5.07
N LEU A 212 13.29 -6.64 4.37
CA LEU A 212 13.71 -6.75 2.97
C LEU A 212 12.60 -6.41 1.97
N HIS A 213 11.36 -6.32 2.41
CA HIS A 213 10.23 -5.96 1.58
C HIS A 213 9.79 -4.51 1.82
N PRO A 214 9.33 -3.78 0.78
CA PRO A 214 8.52 -2.60 1.03
C PRO A 214 7.27 -3.07 1.77
N LEU A 215 7.04 -2.56 2.97
CA LEU A 215 5.75 -2.75 3.59
C LEU A 215 4.72 -2.04 2.71
N PRO A 216 3.63 -2.70 2.25
CA PRO A 216 2.57 -2.00 1.56
C PRO A 216 2.04 -0.91 2.51
N THR A 217 2.30 0.34 2.16
CA THR A 217 2.25 1.46 3.08
C THR A 217 0.86 1.80 3.58
N ARG A 218 -0.21 1.29 2.98
CA ARG A 218 -1.56 1.64 3.43
C ARG A 218 -2.01 0.84 4.68
N TYR A 219 -1.42 -0.33 4.98
CA TYR A 219 -1.88 -1.21 6.09
C TYR A 219 -0.75 -1.97 6.83
N SER A 220 0.45 -1.42 6.89
CA SER A 220 1.55 -2.04 7.63
C SER A 220 1.28 -2.07 9.15
N LEU A 221 1.09 -3.27 9.71
CA LEU A 221 0.87 -3.51 11.14
C LEU A 221 2.12 -3.27 12.02
N ILE A 222 3.33 -3.39 11.46
CA ILE A 222 4.60 -3.31 12.23
C ILE A 222 5.17 -1.89 12.25
N ARG A 223 4.77 -1.08 11.29
CA ARG A 223 4.95 0.37 11.28
C ARG A 223 3.65 0.93 10.76
N PRO A 224 2.71 1.43 11.60
CA PRO A 224 1.79 2.45 11.09
C PRO A 224 2.71 3.47 10.47
N GLY A 225 2.66 3.61 9.14
CA GLY A 225 3.72 4.26 8.40
C GLY A 225 4.08 5.52 9.16
N ARG A 226 5.33 5.65 9.64
CA ARG A 226 5.81 6.98 10.02
C ARG A 226 5.50 7.78 8.77
N PRO A 227 4.51 8.69 8.82
CA PRO A 227 4.00 9.31 7.62
C PRO A 227 5.24 9.84 6.93
N ILE A 228 5.46 9.43 5.68
CA ILE A 228 6.46 10.06 4.81
C ILE A 228 6.18 11.54 5.01
N ALA A 229 7.07 12.21 5.77
CA ALA A 229 6.77 13.35 6.64
C ALA A 229 5.41 13.99 6.35
N LYS A 230 4.44 13.96 7.29
CA LYS A 230 3.03 14.42 7.17
C LYS A 230 2.69 15.41 6.04
N GLY A 231 3.57 16.33 5.66
CA GLY A 231 3.44 17.14 4.45
C GLY A 231 3.45 16.42 3.08
N ASN A 232 4.25 15.39 2.80
CA ASN A 232 4.50 14.99 1.40
C ASN A 232 3.40 14.15 0.74
N PHE A 233 2.59 13.41 1.50
CA PHE A 233 1.45 12.69 0.91
C PHE A 233 0.30 13.65 0.53
N PHE A 234 0.23 14.83 1.17
CA PHE A 234 -0.81 15.83 0.95
C PHE A 234 -0.40 16.97 0.03
N LYS A 235 0.74 16.82 -0.65
CA LYS A 235 1.22 17.77 -1.63
C LYS A 235 0.68 17.45 -3.00
N VAL A 236 0.51 18.49 -3.80
CA VAL A 236 0.33 18.35 -5.24
C VAL A 236 1.72 18.15 -5.82
N GLU A 237 1.92 17.02 -6.48
CA GLU A 237 3.16 16.70 -7.16
C GLU A 237 3.02 17.03 -8.63
N ILE A 238 3.93 17.83 -9.15
CA ILE A 238 4.05 18.06 -10.59
C ILE A 238 4.78 16.85 -11.18
N ILE A 239 4.16 16.21 -12.16
CA ILE A 239 4.67 14.99 -12.80
C ILE A 239 5.01 15.28 -14.26
N ASP A 240 5.93 14.51 -14.84
CA ASP A 240 6.24 14.60 -16.27
C ASP A 240 5.23 13.80 -17.13
N ASP A 241 5.29 14.00 -18.44
CA ASP A 241 4.39 13.33 -19.39
C ASP A 241 4.61 11.80 -19.43
N GLU A 242 5.85 11.34 -19.25
CA GLU A 242 6.17 9.90 -19.20
C GLU A 242 5.51 9.24 -17.99
N LEU A 243 5.55 9.89 -16.84
CA LEU A 243 4.90 9.40 -15.64
C LEU A 243 3.38 9.45 -15.79
N LEU A 244 2.81 10.54 -16.30
CA LEU A 244 1.37 10.65 -16.51
C LEU A 244 0.86 9.57 -17.47
N SER A 245 1.50 9.39 -18.62
CA SER A 245 1.11 8.38 -19.62
C SER A 245 1.21 6.94 -19.09
N SER A 246 2.05 6.69 -18.09
CA SER A 246 2.13 5.38 -17.42
C SER A 246 0.99 5.10 -16.43
N LEU A 247 0.18 6.10 -16.08
CA LEU A 247 -0.89 6.00 -15.08
C LEU A 247 -2.23 5.63 -15.73
N PRO A 248 -3.06 4.78 -15.08
CA PRO A 248 -4.29 4.28 -15.68
C PRO A 248 -5.30 5.40 -15.91
N GLY A 249 -5.97 5.38 -17.06
CA GLY A 249 -6.95 6.41 -17.45
C GLY A 249 -6.34 7.70 -17.97
N ALA A 250 -5.01 7.87 -17.97
CA ALA A 250 -4.37 9.06 -18.54
C ALA A 250 -4.62 9.20 -20.05
N GLU A 251 -4.74 8.07 -20.77
CA GLU A 251 -5.09 8.03 -22.20
C GLU A 251 -6.47 8.64 -22.51
N GLU A 252 -7.38 8.65 -21.52
CA GLU A 252 -8.72 9.23 -21.66
C GLU A 252 -8.70 10.77 -21.58
N ILE A 253 -7.62 11.37 -21.06
CA ILE A 253 -7.41 12.82 -21.04
C ILE A 253 -6.90 13.26 -22.42
N ASN A 254 -7.71 13.03 -23.45
CA ASN A 254 -7.38 13.29 -24.84
C ASN A 254 -7.80 14.69 -25.30
N GLN A 255 -7.48 15.04 -26.55
CA GLN A 255 -7.79 16.36 -27.11
C GLN A 255 -9.30 16.65 -27.13
N ASN A 256 -10.15 15.64 -27.37
CA ASN A 256 -11.61 15.82 -27.39
C ASN A 256 -12.16 16.27 -26.04
N LEU A 257 -11.58 15.79 -24.93
CA LEU A 257 -11.98 16.22 -23.59
C LEU A 257 -11.48 17.64 -23.27
N ARG A 258 -10.29 18.00 -23.76
CA ARG A 258 -9.66 19.31 -23.53
C ARG A 258 -10.30 20.42 -24.36
N GLN A 259 -10.71 20.12 -25.60
CA GLN A 259 -11.12 21.11 -26.59
C GLN A 259 -12.20 22.09 -26.07
N PRO A 260 -13.29 21.65 -25.43
CA PRO A 260 -14.32 22.57 -24.94
C PRO A 260 -13.81 23.58 -23.90
N PHE A 261 -12.80 23.20 -23.12
CA PHE A 261 -12.20 24.09 -22.13
C PHE A 261 -11.14 25.00 -22.76
N ASN A 262 -10.37 24.50 -23.72
CA ASN A 262 -9.46 25.33 -24.51
C ASN A 262 -10.23 26.44 -25.25
N ASP A 263 -11.36 26.10 -25.87
CA ASP A 263 -12.25 27.05 -26.56
C ASP A 263 -12.84 28.09 -25.58
N ALA A 264 -13.02 27.71 -24.31
CA ALA A 264 -13.44 28.61 -23.23
C ALA A 264 -12.30 29.43 -22.63
N GLY A 265 -11.09 29.35 -23.19
CA GLY A 265 -9.92 30.14 -22.79
C GLY A 265 -9.11 29.57 -21.62
N PHE A 266 -9.20 28.26 -21.36
CA PHE A 266 -8.34 27.61 -20.37
C PHE A 266 -6.97 27.26 -20.97
N SER A 267 -5.90 27.56 -20.23
CA SER A 267 -4.52 27.22 -20.58
C SER A 267 -3.95 26.17 -19.64
N PHE A 268 -3.20 25.22 -20.19
CA PHE A 268 -2.52 24.18 -19.43
C PHE A 268 -1.42 24.76 -18.52
N ILE A 269 -1.32 24.26 -17.29
CA ILE A 269 -0.28 24.62 -16.32
C ILE A 269 0.72 23.47 -16.16
N ALA A 270 0.23 22.30 -15.75
CA ALA A 270 1.07 21.18 -15.36
C ALA A 270 0.29 19.87 -15.36
N ASN A 271 1.00 18.76 -15.54
CA ASN A 271 0.49 17.46 -15.15
C ASN A 271 0.70 17.31 -13.64
N ILE A 272 -0.33 16.84 -12.95
CA ILE A 272 -0.33 16.76 -11.50
C ILE A 272 -0.75 15.39 -11.00
N ARG A 273 -0.22 15.04 -9.83
CA ARG A 273 -0.70 13.97 -8.98
C ARG A 273 -1.02 14.56 -7.61
N LEU A 274 -2.20 14.27 -7.09
CA LEU A 274 -2.65 14.76 -5.79
C LEU A 274 -3.51 13.71 -5.07
N PRO A 275 -3.67 13.82 -3.75
CA PRO A 275 -4.80 13.22 -3.07
C PRO A 275 -6.10 13.67 -3.72
N LEU A 276 -6.99 12.72 -3.91
CA LEU A 276 -8.32 12.98 -4.41
C LEU A 276 -9.09 13.86 -3.42
N ILE A 277 -9.51 15.05 -3.84
CA ILE A 277 -10.11 16.07 -2.96
C ILE A 277 -11.33 15.52 -2.19
N ALA A 278 -12.19 14.73 -2.84
CA ALA A 278 -13.38 14.14 -2.22
C ALA A 278 -13.06 12.95 -1.28
N LEU A 279 -11.95 12.23 -1.53
CA LEU A 279 -11.52 11.08 -0.74
C LEU A 279 -9.99 11.09 -0.62
N PRO A 280 -9.41 11.92 0.27
CA PRO A 280 -7.96 12.17 0.33
C PRO A 280 -7.08 10.95 0.66
N LEU A 281 -7.69 9.80 0.94
CA LEU A 281 -7.03 8.50 1.11
C LEU A 281 -6.66 7.83 -0.23
N PHE A 282 -7.23 8.29 -1.34
CA PHE A 282 -6.94 7.84 -2.69
C PHE A 282 -6.23 8.92 -3.48
N GLN A 283 -5.51 8.54 -4.53
CA GLN A 283 -4.86 9.48 -5.43
C GLN A 283 -5.69 9.74 -6.69
N ALA A 284 -5.49 10.93 -7.23
CA ALA A 284 -5.93 11.38 -8.53
C ALA A 284 -4.72 11.92 -9.31
N TRP A 285 -4.73 11.74 -10.61
CA TRP A 285 -3.67 12.21 -11.50
C TRP A 285 -4.28 12.70 -12.81
N GLY A 286 -3.62 13.65 -13.44
CA GLY A 286 -4.08 14.19 -14.69
C GLY A 286 -3.51 15.56 -14.97
N GLN A 287 -4.34 16.45 -15.50
CA GLN A 287 -3.90 17.73 -16.02
C GLN A 287 -4.60 18.89 -15.32
N LEU A 288 -3.81 19.91 -14.99
CA LEU A 288 -4.27 21.17 -14.40
C LEU A 288 -4.25 22.27 -15.45
N PHE A 289 -5.35 23.00 -15.54
CA PHE A 289 -5.54 24.16 -16.39
C PHE A 289 -6.05 25.35 -15.57
N ILE A 290 -5.86 26.55 -16.10
CA ILE A 290 -6.36 27.79 -15.52
C ILE A 290 -7.07 28.61 -16.60
N ALA A 291 -8.20 29.22 -16.25
CA ALA A 291 -8.90 30.14 -17.12
C ALA A 291 -8.05 31.39 -17.40
N GLY A 292 -8.26 32.05 -18.55
CA GLY A 292 -7.51 33.25 -18.93
C GLY A 292 -7.63 34.42 -17.96
N ASP A 293 -8.73 34.50 -17.20
CA ASP A 293 -8.93 35.48 -16.12
C ASP A 293 -8.26 35.09 -14.79
N LYS A 294 -7.63 33.91 -14.72
CA LYS A 294 -6.99 33.31 -13.55
C LYS A 294 -7.91 33.06 -12.36
N LYS A 295 -9.24 33.10 -12.52
CA LYS A 295 -10.19 32.94 -11.41
C LYS A 295 -10.72 31.53 -11.24
N THR A 296 -10.47 30.66 -12.23
CA THR A 296 -10.98 29.29 -12.23
C THR A 296 -9.88 28.32 -12.61
N LEU A 297 -9.68 27.30 -11.77
CA LEU A 297 -8.85 26.14 -12.08
C LEU A 297 -9.73 25.02 -12.62
N LEU A 298 -9.25 24.33 -13.65
CA LEU A 298 -9.83 23.11 -14.17
C LEU A 298 -8.86 21.95 -13.90
N LEU A 299 -9.38 20.91 -13.27
CA LEU A 299 -8.67 19.65 -13.09
C LEU A 299 -9.37 18.57 -13.92
N LEU A 300 -8.62 18.00 -14.87
CA LEU A 300 -9.00 16.80 -15.60
C LEU A 300 -8.27 15.62 -14.97
N LEU A 301 -8.97 14.80 -14.20
CA LEU A 301 -8.34 13.83 -13.30
C LEU A 301 -8.88 12.41 -13.54
N ALA A 302 -7.99 11.47 -13.82
CA ALA A 302 -8.25 10.06 -13.54
C ALA A 302 -7.98 9.80 -12.05
N CYS A 303 -8.61 8.76 -11.49
CA CYS A 303 -8.48 8.46 -10.07
C CYS A 303 -8.48 6.96 -9.78
N GLU A 304 -7.98 6.59 -8.60
CA GLU A 304 -7.95 5.18 -8.15
C GLU A 304 -9.33 4.53 -7.98
N PRO A 305 -10.34 5.16 -7.34
CA PRO A 305 -11.58 4.46 -6.99
C PRO A 305 -12.59 4.33 -8.14
N GLN A 306 -12.50 5.18 -9.17
CA GLN A 306 -13.51 5.27 -10.23
C GLN A 306 -12.84 5.30 -11.60
N LYS A 307 -13.32 4.45 -12.51
CA LYS A 307 -12.90 4.47 -13.93
C LYS A 307 -13.45 5.70 -14.63
N GLY A 308 -12.72 6.28 -15.58
CA GLY A 308 -13.15 7.49 -16.28
C GLY A 308 -12.37 8.73 -15.85
N THR A 309 -12.11 9.64 -16.78
CA THR A 309 -11.63 10.98 -16.44
C THR A 309 -12.75 11.83 -15.83
N HIS A 310 -12.44 12.49 -14.73
CA HIS A 310 -13.30 13.41 -14.00
C HIS A 310 -12.94 14.86 -14.31
N ARG A 311 -13.96 15.71 -14.26
CA ARG A 311 -13.83 17.16 -14.43
C ARG A 311 -14.17 17.83 -13.11
N SER A 312 -13.24 18.64 -12.62
CA SER A 312 -13.43 19.46 -11.43
C SER A 312 -13.04 20.89 -11.74
N LEU A 313 -13.90 21.84 -11.37
CA LEU A 313 -13.67 23.27 -11.48
C LEU A 313 -13.59 23.86 -10.08
N VAL A 314 -12.61 24.73 -9.86
CA VAL A 314 -12.35 25.35 -8.55
C VAL A 314 -12.21 26.85 -8.69
N SER A 315 -12.94 27.59 -7.86
CA SER A 315 -12.79 29.03 -7.67
C SER A 315 -12.51 29.37 -6.20
N LEU A 316 -11.85 30.51 -5.99
CA LEU A 316 -11.50 31.07 -4.68
C LEU A 316 -12.39 32.28 -4.37
N HIS A 317 -12.86 32.38 -3.13
CA HIS A 317 -13.62 33.50 -2.59
C HIS A 317 -13.13 33.80 -1.16
N GLY A 318 -12.12 34.64 -1.02
CA GLY A 318 -11.39 34.84 0.23
C GLY A 318 -10.76 33.52 0.71
N ASP A 319 -11.17 33.05 1.89
CA ASP A 319 -10.71 31.77 2.46
C ASP A 319 -11.61 30.57 2.10
N LYS A 320 -12.61 30.77 1.24
CA LYS A 320 -13.56 29.74 0.82
C LYS A 320 -13.31 29.31 -0.62
N TYR A 321 -13.63 28.05 -0.89
CA TYR A 321 -13.50 27.44 -2.21
C TYR A 321 -14.86 27.01 -2.73
N THR A 322 -15.11 27.28 -4.00
CA THR A 322 -16.23 26.70 -4.73
C THR A 322 -15.70 25.57 -5.59
N LEU A 323 -16.22 24.35 -5.39
CA LEU A 323 -15.85 23.15 -6.14
C LEU A 323 -17.05 22.65 -6.93
N THR A 324 -16.95 22.59 -8.25
CA THR A 324 -17.97 21.93 -9.08
C THR A 324 -17.34 20.72 -9.74
N THR A 325 -17.87 19.53 -9.48
CA THR A 325 -17.23 18.29 -9.92
C THR A 325 -18.23 17.24 -10.37
N ASP A 326 -17.85 16.42 -11.34
CA ASP A 326 -18.59 15.22 -11.72
C ASP A 326 -18.06 13.96 -11.02
N PHE A 327 -17.35 14.16 -9.91
CA PHE A 327 -16.87 13.10 -9.05
C PHE A 327 -18.07 12.37 -8.41
N GLY A 328 -18.42 11.21 -8.97
CA GLY A 328 -19.66 10.47 -8.70
C GLY A 328 -19.74 9.79 -7.33
N THR A 329 -19.33 10.46 -6.26
CA THR A 329 -19.46 9.96 -4.89
C THR A 329 -20.44 10.84 -4.12
N PRO A 330 -21.75 10.58 -4.19
CA PRO A 330 -22.78 11.40 -3.51
C PRO A 330 -22.65 11.40 -1.97
N GLN A 331 -21.76 10.57 -1.41
CA GLN A 331 -21.48 10.51 0.03
C GLN A 331 -20.27 11.35 0.46
N ALA A 332 -19.57 12.03 -0.45
CA ALA A 332 -18.43 12.87 -0.10
C ALA A 332 -18.91 14.08 0.74
N LYS A 333 -18.34 14.25 1.93
CA LYS A 333 -18.60 15.39 2.81
C LYS A 333 -17.41 16.36 2.77
N PHE A 334 -17.71 17.65 2.70
CA PHE A 334 -16.72 18.71 2.67
C PHE A 334 -16.81 19.60 3.91
N PRO A 335 -15.69 20.19 4.35
CA PRO A 335 -15.70 21.21 5.38
C PRO A 335 -16.47 22.46 4.91
N GLY A 336 -16.99 23.26 5.85
CA GLY A 336 -17.80 24.45 5.52
C GLY A 336 -17.08 25.58 4.78
N ASN A 337 -15.76 25.48 4.58
CA ASN A 337 -15.00 26.39 3.71
C ASN A 337 -14.90 25.90 2.26
N ILE A 338 -15.48 24.74 1.92
CA ILE A 338 -15.56 24.22 0.55
C ILE A 338 -17.03 24.01 0.21
N ASP A 339 -17.58 24.89 -0.62
CA ASP A 339 -18.91 24.74 -1.19
C ASP A 339 -18.83 23.86 -2.43
N CYS A 340 -19.35 22.64 -2.33
CA CYS A 340 -19.19 21.62 -3.36
C CYS A 340 -20.52 21.28 -4.03
N ILE A 341 -20.56 21.40 -5.37
CA ILE A 341 -21.63 20.88 -6.19
C ILE A 341 -21.15 19.64 -6.94
N ILE A 342 -21.85 18.54 -6.74
CA ILE A 342 -21.63 17.27 -7.44
C ILE A 342 -22.66 17.11 -8.55
N HIS A 343 -22.19 16.75 -9.74
CA HIS A 343 -23.03 16.53 -10.91
C HIS A 343 -22.84 15.14 -11.53
N GLU A 344 -23.75 14.76 -12.41
CA GLU A 344 -23.60 13.55 -13.22
C GLU A 344 -22.58 13.75 -14.34
N ARG A 345 -21.78 12.72 -14.62
CA ARG A 345 -20.75 12.75 -15.68
C ARG A 345 -21.29 13.01 -17.09
N LYS A 346 -22.57 12.78 -17.33
CA LYS A 346 -23.19 12.94 -18.67
C LYS A 346 -23.34 14.40 -19.09
N ILE A 347 -23.22 15.34 -18.16
CA ILE A 347 -23.32 16.77 -18.44
C ILE A 347 -22.18 17.19 -19.40
N ALA A 348 -22.54 17.99 -20.40
CA ALA A 348 -21.58 18.53 -21.36
C ALA A 348 -20.60 19.48 -20.67
N SER A 349 -19.34 19.54 -21.11
CA SER A 349 -18.31 20.38 -20.47
C SER A 349 -18.68 21.87 -20.46
N ALA A 350 -19.36 22.37 -21.50
CA ALA A 350 -19.86 23.75 -21.54
C ALA A 350 -20.94 24.02 -20.47
N GLU A 351 -21.85 23.06 -20.26
CA GLU A 351 -22.89 23.15 -19.24
C GLU A 351 -22.30 23.07 -17.83
N LEU A 352 -21.30 22.21 -17.60
CA LEU A 352 -20.55 22.14 -16.34
C LEU A 352 -19.89 23.49 -16.02
N LEU A 353 -19.28 24.14 -17.01
CA LEU A 353 -18.66 25.45 -16.86
C LEU A 353 -19.71 26.54 -16.54
N MET A 354 -20.85 26.53 -17.21
CA MET A 354 -21.96 27.45 -16.91
C MET A 354 -22.48 27.27 -15.48
N LEU A 355 -22.64 26.03 -15.02
CA LEU A 355 -23.07 25.72 -13.66
C LEU A 355 -22.07 26.22 -12.63
N HIS A 356 -20.77 25.99 -12.87
CA HIS A 356 -19.72 26.50 -11.99
C HIS A 356 -19.72 28.03 -11.92
N ARG A 357 -19.82 28.72 -13.06
CA ARG A 357 -19.86 30.20 -13.10
C ARG A 357 -21.08 30.76 -12.39
N LYS A 358 -22.26 30.16 -12.59
CA LYS A 358 -23.50 30.59 -11.91
C LYS A 358 -23.38 30.44 -10.39
N HIS A 359 -22.69 29.40 -9.92
CA HIS A 359 -22.54 29.13 -8.50
C HIS A 359 -21.42 29.94 -7.84
N SER A 360 -20.27 30.08 -8.53
CA SER A 360 -19.14 30.88 -8.08
C SER A 360 -19.48 32.38 -8.09
N GLY A 361 -20.27 32.84 -9.06
CA GLY A 361 -20.56 34.25 -9.28
C GLY A 361 -19.35 35.03 -9.81
N ASP A 362 -19.52 36.33 -10.06
CA ASP A 362 -18.50 37.16 -10.74
C ASP A 362 -17.38 37.65 -9.81
N LYS A 363 -17.47 37.39 -8.50
CA LYS A 363 -16.59 37.92 -7.47
C LYS A 363 -15.44 36.98 -7.07
N ALA A 364 -15.15 35.96 -7.86
CA ALA A 364 -14.03 35.07 -7.60
C ALA A 364 -12.69 35.82 -7.65
N ASP A 365 -11.81 35.46 -6.72
CA ASP A 365 -10.45 35.98 -6.63
C ASP A 365 -9.55 35.30 -7.66
N GLU A 366 -8.51 36.01 -8.11
CA GLU A 366 -7.49 35.44 -8.97
C GLU A 366 -6.59 34.48 -8.17
N PHE A 367 -6.30 33.32 -8.74
CA PHE A 367 -5.32 32.40 -8.19
C PHE A 367 -3.90 32.99 -8.28
N SER A 368 -3.10 32.74 -7.26
CA SER A 368 -1.68 33.10 -7.25
C SER A 368 -0.90 32.37 -8.36
N ALA A 369 0.36 32.78 -8.58
CA ALA A 369 1.25 32.15 -9.56
C ALA A 369 1.46 30.64 -9.31
N GLU A 370 1.22 30.17 -8.09
CA GLU A 370 1.35 28.77 -7.68
C GLU A 370 -0.02 28.20 -7.25
N PRO A 371 -0.93 27.90 -8.18
CA PRO A 371 -2.30 27.51 -7.88
C PRO A 371 -2.41 26.17 -7.12
N TRP A 372 -1.36 25.34 -7.16
CA TRP A 372 -1.30 24.09 -6.41
C TRP A 372 -1.36 24.29 -4.88
N HIS A 373 -0.88 25.40 -4.34
CA HIS A 373 -0.98 25.67 -2.89
C HIS A 373 -2.43 25.77 -2.40
N HIS A 374 -3.32 26.27 -3.25
CA HIS A 374 -4.76 26.32 -2.94
C HIS A 374 -5.37 24.91 -2.94
N LEU A 375 -5.00 24.07 -3.89
CA LEU A 375 -5.41 22.66 -3.92
C LEU A 375 -4.91 21.90 -2.67
N GLU A 376 -3.65 22.12 -2.27
CA GLU A 376 -3.10 21.54 -1.04
C GLU A 376 -3.84 22.02 0.22
N THR A 377 -4.23 23.30 0.24
CA THR A 377 -5.00 23.89 1.34
C THR A 377 -6.38 23.23 1.44
N MET A 378 -7.08 23.08 0.32
CA MET A 378 -8.35 22.35 0.26
C MET A 378 -8.20 20.93 0.78
N ILE A 379 -7.19 20.18 0.31
CA ILE A 379 -6.92 18.80 0.72
C ILE A 379 -6.71 18.73 2.24
N LYS A 380 -5.87 19.62 2.80
CA LYS A 380 -5.61 19.70 4.24
C LYS A 380 -6.89 19.99 5.04
N SER A 381 -7.74 20.91 4.56
CA SER A 381 -9.03 21.21 5.19
C SER A 381 -9.97 20.00 5.19
N VAL A 382 -10.07 19.26 4.08
CA VAL A 382 -10.91 18.06 4.00
C VAL A 382 -10.41 16.98 4.97
N ILE A 383 -9.10 16.77 5.06
CA ILE A 383 -8.52 15.78 5.98
C ILE A 383 -8.81 16.14 7.42
N ALA A 384 -8.54 17.39 7.83
CA ALA A 384 -8.80 17.85 9.19
C ALA A 384 -10.28 17.67 9.57
N PHE A 385 -11.18 17.94 8.62
CA PHE A 385 -12.61 17.70 8.79
C PHE A 385 -12.95 16.22 8.97
N LEU A 386 -12.43 15.33 8.09
CA LEU A 386 -12.66 13.89 8.20
C LEU A 386 -12.06 13.29 9.48
N GLU A 387 -10.91 13.78 9.94
CA GLU A 387 -10.33 13.41 11.24
C GLU A 387 -11.23 13.82 12.39
N SER A 388 -11.80 15.04 12.34
CA SER A 388 -12.73 15.55 13.37
C SER A 388 -14.06 14.79 13.41
N GLU A 389 -14.63 14.45 12.25
CA GLU A 389 -15.85 13.65 12.14
C GLU A 389 -15.63 12.22 12.68
N ASN A 390 -14.49 11.60 12.36
CA ASN A 390 -14.13 10.30 12.91
C ASN A 390 -13.92 10.32 14.42
N ALA A 391 -13.31 11.38 14.96
CA ALA A 391 -13.15 11.55 16.40
C ALA A 391 -14.51 11.69 17.09
N ARG A 392 -15.42 12.50 16.54
CA ARG A 392 -16.80 12.67 17.03
C ARG A 392 -17.58 11.37 17.01
N ALA A 393 -17.51 10.60 15.91
CA ALA A 393 -18.18 9.31 15.77
C ALA A 393 -17.67 8.26 16.78
N ARG A 394 -16.35 8.27 17.09
CA ARG A 394 -15.79 7.39 18.13
C ARG A 394 -16.24 7.80 19.52
N SER A 395 -16.32 9.10 19.82
CA SER A 395 -16.79 9.60 21.12
C SER A 395 -18.30 9.42 21.33
N SER A 396 -19.11 9.46 20.28
CA SER A 396 -20.55 9.18 20.36
C SER A 396 -20.85 7.67 20.40
N GLY A 397 -19.98 6.83 19.82
CA GLY A 397 -20.03 5.38 19.95
C GLY A 397 -19.76 4.88 21.38
N THR A 398 -18.96 5.60 22.17
CA THR A 398 -18.76 5.31 23.60
C THR A 398 -19.92 5.77 24.48
N ALA A 399 -20.70 6.77 24.06
CA ALA A 399 -21.80 7.30 24.87
C ALA A 399 -23.00 6.33 24.99
N ASN A 400 -23.19 5.42 24.03
CA ASN A 400 -24.27 4.42 24.05
C ASN A 400 -23.87 3.08 24.71
N GLY A 401 -22.70 3.00 25.33
CA GLY A 401 -22.17 1.77 25.95
C GLY A 401 -21.83 1.87 27.43
N VAL A 402 -22.06 3.03 28.07
CA VAL A 402 -21.90 3.16 29.53
C VAL A 402 -23.23 2.84 30.20
N ILE A 403 -23.47 1.55 30.46
CA ILE A 403 -24.36 1.18 31.56
C ILE A 403 -23.58 1.52 32.82
N SER A 404 -23.91 2.64 33.45
CA SER A 404 -23.40 3.00 34.76
C SER A 404 -23.87 1.95 35.78
N ASN A 405 -22.96 1.08 36.22
CA ASN A 405 -23.14 0.24 37.40
C ASN A 405 -23.01 1.07 38.69
N GLU A 406 -23.80 2.13 38.81
CA GLU A 406 -24.02 2.87 40.05
C GLU A 406 -25.48 2.71 40.44
N GLY A 407 -25.81 1.54 40.99
CA GLY A 407 -27.18 1.20 41.36
C GLY A 407 -27.40 -0.23 41.82
N ALA A 408 -26.44 -0.83 42.54
CA ALA A 408 -26.62 -2.11 43.20
C ALA A 408 -25.74 -2.22 44.45
N ALA A 409 -25.95 -1.29 45.38
CA ALA A 409 -25.49 -1.40 46.76
C ALA A 409 -26.46 -0.62 47.67
N ARG A 410 -27.66 -1.18 47.86
CA ARG A 410 -28.45 -1.08 49.09
C ARG A 410 -29.27 -2.35 49.26
#